data_AF-A0A848V9Z8-F1
#
_entry.id   AF-A0A848V9Z8-F1
#
_cell.length_a   1.000
_cell.length_b   1.000
_cell.length_c   1.000
_cell.angle_alpha   90.00
_cell.angle_beta   90.00
_cell.angle_gamma   90.00
#
_symmetry.space_group_name_H-M   'P 1'
#
loop_
_entity.id
_entity.type
_entity.pdbx_description
1 polymer ?
#
loop_
_entity_poly.entity_id
_entity_poly.type
_entity_poly.pdbx_seq_one_letter_code
_entity_poly.pdbx_strand_id
1 'polypeptide(L)'
;MTTKAKKRGRPRKDNALTAAERMRAYRKRKRDAGLKNVRRWEPAEGVRQYSDHRILDARSLAMHCKIAQKISRDPELLDKAKANLERWSAKSADPLPQYLYEWQEILKRPWPEIAEIITSMSEDATRLRSSSPFAGIL
;
A
#
# COMPACT_ATOMS: atom_id res chain seq x y z
N MET A 1 19.04 48.52 -47.04
CA MET A 1 19.60 47.17 -46.76
C MET A 1 19.71 46.99 -45.26
N THR A 2 18.79 46.28 -44.65
CA THR A 2 18.64 46.15 -43.19
C THR A 2 19.36 44.89 -42.70
N THR A 3 20.44 45.03 -41.95
CA THR A 3 21.17 43.88 -41.36
C THR A 3 20.53 43.46 -40.04
N LYS A 4 20.02 42.22 -40.02
CA LYS A 4 19.26 41.61 -38.92
C LYS A 4 20.18 41.32 -37.73
N ALA A 5 19.90 41.88 -36.56
CA ALA A 5 20.64 41.64 -35.32
C ALA A 5 20.62 40.15 -34.94
N LYS A 6 21.80 39.53 -34.79
CA LYS A 6 21.99 38.12 -34.46
C LYS A 6 21.56 37.87 -33.00
N LYS A 7 20.63 36.93 -32.78
CA LYS A 7 20.06 36.57 -31.47
C LYS A 7 21.17 36.28 -30.45
N ARG A 8 21.12 36.95 -29.29
CA ARG A 8 22.02 36.75 -28.14
C ARG A 8 21.79 35.36 -27.53
N GLY A 9 22.54 34.36 -28.00
CA GLY A 9 22.70 33.09 -27.29
C GLY A 9 23.55 33.25 -26.03
N ARG A 10 23.40 32.33 -25.07
CA ARG A 10 24.17 32.28 -23.82
C ARG A 10 25.67 32.48 -24.10
N PRO A 11 26.35 33.42 -23.42
CA PRO A 11 27.77 33.69 -23.67
C PRO A 11 28.58 32.39 -23.50
N ARG A 12 29.47 32.11 -24.46
CA ARG A 12 30.43 31.01 -24.35
C ARG A 12 31.31 31.32 -23.14
N LYS A 13 31.27 30.44 -22.13
CA LYS A 13 32.25 30.48 -21.05
C LYS A 13 33.55 29.94 -21.64
N ASP A 14 34.59 30.76 -21.69
CA ASP A 14 35.89 30.41 -22.30
C ASP A 14 36.52 29.16 -21.66
N ASN A 15 36.12 28.82 -20.43
CA ASN A 15 36.53 27.62 -19.68
C ASN A 15 35.36 26.67 -19.35
N ALA A 16 34.31 26.62 -20.17
CA ALA A 16 33.25 25.64 -19.96
C ALA A 16 33.79 24.23 -20.21
N LEU A 17 33.86 23.42 -19.14
CA LEU A 17 34.08 21.98 -19.25
C LEU A 17 33.15 21.41 -20.33
N THR A 18 33.67 20.48 -21.12
CA THR A 18 32.85 19.71 -22.04
C THR A 18 31.82 18.88 -21.26
N ALA A 19 30.77 18.42 -21.93
CA ALA A 19 29.81 17.50 -21.31
C ALA A 19 30.53 16.23 -20.78
N ALA A 20 31.52 15.73 -21.52
CA ALA A 20 32.33 14.58 -21.12
C ALA A 20 33.14 14.84 -19.84
N GLU A 21 33.78 16.00 -19.74
CA GLU A 21 34.55 16.39 -18.55
C GLU A 21 33.66 16.56 -17.31
N ARG A 22 32.49 17.19 -17.47
CA ARG A 22 31.50 17.26 -16.37
C ARG A 22 31.08 15.87 -15.90
N MET A 23 30.84 14.96 -16.83
CA MET A 23 30.46 13.58 -16.50
C MET A 23 31.61 12.80 -15.85
N ARG A 24 32.87 13.04 -16.23
CA ARG A 24 34.05 12.45 -15.56
C ARG A 24 34.18 12.97 -14.13
N ALA A 25 34.08 14.29 -13.92
CA ALA A 25 34.14 14.90 -12.59
C ALA A 25 32.99 14.43 -11.69
N TYR A 26 31.78 14.31 -12.22
CA TYR A 26 30.62 13.76 -11.51
C TYR A 26 30.84 12.30 -11.07
N ARG A 27 31.32 11.44 -11.97
CA ARG A 27 31.62 10.03 -11.65
C ARG A 27 32.74 9.90 -10.62
N LYS A 28 33.77 10.74 -10.69
CA LYS A 28 34.85 10.80 -9.69
C LYS A 28 34.29 11.14 -8.31
N ARG A 29 33.52 12.22 -8.19
CA ARG A 29 32.88 12.62 -6.92
C ARG A 29 32.00 11.54 -6.32
N LYS A 30 31.20 10.86 -7.15
CA LYS A 30 30.35 9.74 -6.69
C LYS A 30 31.19 8.57 -6.16
N ARG A 31 32.29 8.23 -6.84
CA ARG A 31 33.22 7.18 -6.39
C ARG A 31 33.92 7.56 -5.09
N ASP A 32 34.43 8.79 -5.00
CA ASP A 32 35.14 9.31 -3.81
C ASP A 32 34.21 9.37 -2.59
N ALA A 33 32.91 9.62 -2.80
CA ALA A 33 31.87 9.55 -1.76
C ALA A 33 31.43 8.11 -1.41
N GLY A 34 32.08 7.08 -1.97
CA GLY A 34 31.75 5.67 -1.72
C GLY A 34 30.51 5.15 -2.44
N LEU A 35 29.90 5.94 -3.32
CA LEU A 35 28.73 5.48 -4.09
C LEU A 35 29.16 4.53 -5.19
N LYS A 36 28.69 3.28 -5.11
CA LYS A 36 28.86 2.26 -6.14
C LYS A 36 27.80 2.44 -7.22
N ASN A 37 28.19 2.23 -8.48
CA ASN A 37 27.24 2.24 -9.59
C ASN A 37 26.41 0.94 -9.55
N VAL A 38 25.16 1.03 -9.10
CA VAL A 38 24.24 -0.11 -9.04
C VAL A 38 23.84 -0.47 -10.47
N ARG A 39 24.48 -1.50 -11.03
CA ARG A 39 24.16 -2.03 -12.38
C ARG A 39 22.98 -2.99 -12.37
N ARG A 40 22.69 -3.57 -11.21
CA ARG A 40 21.60 -4.52 -10.96
C ARG A 40 21.13 -4.27 -9.54
N TRP A 41 19.82 -4.20 -9.36
CA TRP A 41 19.25 -4.26 -8.02
C TRP A 41 19.35 -5.71 -7.57
N GLU A 42 20.27 -5.99 -6.66
CA GLU A 42 20.34 -7.27 -5.95
C GLU A 42 19.63 -7.06 -4.62
N PRO A 43 18.65 -7.91 -4.26
CA PRO A 43 18.13 -7.92 -2.91
C PRO A 43 19.31 -8.09 -1.96
N ALA A 44 19.36 -7.30 -0.88
CA ALA A 44 20.31 -7.55 0.19
C ALA A 44 20.19 -9.03 0.62
N GLU A 45 21.32 -9.68 0.87
CA GLU A 45 21.39 -11.11 1.18
C GLU A 45 20.25 -11.59 2.08
N GLY A 46 19.66 -12.72 1.69
CA GLY A 46 18.42 -13.23 2.27
C GLY A 46 17.22 -12.54 1.63
N VAL A 47 16.77 -13.05 0.47
CA VAL A 47 15.35 -12.91 0.11
C VAL A 47 14.60 -13.43 1.32
N ARG A 48 14.02 -12.52 2.11
CA ARG A 48 13.14 -12.90 3.20
C ARG A 48 11.97 -13.55 2.51
N GLN A 49 12.03 -14.88 2.36
CA GLN A 49 10.97 -15.67 1.78
C GLN A 49 9.80 -15.54 2.74
N TYR A 50 8.94 -14.57 2.49
CA TYR A 50 7.66 -14.50 3.17
C TYR A 50 6.88 -15.71 2.67
N SER A 51 6.36 -16.53 3.59
CA SER A 51 5.40 -17.54 3.20
C SER A 51 4.22 -16.86 2.50
N ASP A 52 3.60 -17.54 1.52
CA ASP A 52 2.45 -17.01 0.78
C ASP A 52 1.36 -16.52 1.75
N HIS A 53 1.17 -17.22 2.86
CA HIS A 53 0.30 -16.82 3.96
C HIS A 53 0.60 -15.42 4.49
N ARG A 54 1.87 -15.07 4.77
CA ARG A 54 2.21 -13.73 5.28
C ARG A 54 1.93 -12.63 4.26
N ILE A 55 2.09 -12.92 2.96
CA ILE A 55 1.78 -11.96 1.90
C ILE A 55 0.26 -11.77 1.80
N LEU A 56 -0.51 -12.85 1.87
CA LEU A 56 -1.97 -12.81 1.88
C LEU A 56 -2.51 -12.07 3.11
N ASP A 57 -1.93 -12.29 4.29
CA ASP A 57 -2.31 -11.61 5.53
C ASP A 57 -2.04 -10.10 5.44
N ALA A 58 -0.87 -9.71 4.95
CA ALA A 58 -0.51 -8.31 4.75
C ALA A 58 -1.45 -7.63 3.74
N ARG A 59 -1.79 -8.32 2.65
CA ARG A 59 -2.76 -7.83 1.66
C ARG A 59 -4.15 -7.68 2.28
N SER A 60 -4.59 -8.68 3.03
CA SER A 60 -5.88 -8.65 3.73
C SER A 60 -5.96 -7.48 4.71
N LEU A 61 -4.93 -7.29 5.53
CA LEU A 61 -4.83 -6.15 6.44
C LEU A 61 -4.91 -4.81 5.69
N ALA A 62 -4.15 -4.65 4.60
CA ALA A 62 -4.17 -3.43 3.81
C ALA A 62 -5.57 -3.11 3.24
N MET A 63 -6.29 -4.14 2.77
CA MET A 63 -7.68 -4.00 2.31
C MET A 63 -8.60 -3.55 3.45
N HIS A 64 -8.47 -4.12 4.64
CA HIS A 64 -9.29 -3.75 5.80
C HIS A 64 -8.98 -2.34 6.31
N CYS A 65 -7.72 -1.91 6.31
CA CYS A 65 -7.37 -0.52 6.58
C CYS A 65 -8.04 0.44 5.59
N LYS A 66 -8.10 0.07 4.31
CA LYS A 66 -8.77 0.90 3.29
C LYS A 66 -10.29 0.90 3.45
N ILE A 67 -10.89 -0.25 3.79
CA ILE A 67 -12.31 -0.37 4.14
C ILE A 67 -12.64 0.53 5.33
N ALA A 68 -11.86 0.46 6.42
CA ALA A 68 -12.06 1.29 7.61
C ALA A 68 -12.03 2.78 7.26
N GLN A 69 -11.07 3.21 6.44
CA GLN A 69 -11.02 4.58 5.96
C GLN A 69 -12.23 4.98 5.09
N LYS A 70 -12.82 4.05 4.35
CA LYS A 70 -13.99 4.32 3.50
C LYS A 70 -15.24 4.46 4.37
N ILE A 71 -15.46 3.54 5.30
CA ILE A 71 -16.59 3.57 6.24
C ILE A 71 -16.51 4.78 7.19
N SER A 72 -15.32 5.17 7.67
CA SER A 72 -15.19 6.39 8.48
C SER A 72 -15.59 7.67 7.74
N ARG A 73 -15.58 7.67 6.39
CA ARG A 73 -16.07 8.80 5.59
C ARG A 73 -17.55 8.67 5.23
N ASP A 74 -18.04 7.43 5.15
CA ASP A 74 -19.40 7.08 4.77
C ASP A 74 -19.90 5.91 5.65
N PRO A 75 -20.49 6.22 6.83
CA PRO A 75 -20.89 5.21 7.79
C PRO A 75 -21.99 4.25 7.29
N GLU A 76 -22.78 4.64 6.29
CA GLU A 76 -23.85 3.80 5.71
C GLU A 76 -23.27 2.53 5.05
N LEU A 77 -22.00 2.55 4.65
CA LEU A 77 -21.31 1.37 4.11
C LEU A 77 -21.19 0.23 5.12
N LEU A 78 -21.33 0.50 6.43
CA LEU A 78 -21.38 -0.54 7.44
C LEU A 78 -22.61 -1.45 7.28
N ASP A 79 -23.72 -0.92 6.77
CA ASP A 79 -24.95 -1.69 6.57
C ASP A 79 -24.78 -2.74 5.46
N LYS A 80 -23.87 -2.51 4.51
CA LYS A 80 -23.48 -3.54 3.53
C LYS A 80 -22.83 -4.75 4.20
N ALA A 81 -22.00 -4.54 5.22
CA ALA A 81 -21.39 -5.63 5.97
C ALA A 81 -22.44 -6.43 6.75
N LYS A 82 -23.40 -5.74 7.39
CA LYS A 82 -24.53 -6.37 8.08
C LYS A 82 -25.40 -7.19 7.12
N ALA A 83 -25.77 -6.62 5.98
CA ALA A 83 -26.56 -7.29 4.96
C ALA A 83 -25.84 -8.52 4.35
N ASN A 84 -24.51 -8.46 4.22
CA ASN A 84 -23.74 -9.65 3.83
C ASN A 84 -23.85 -10.76 4.87
N LEU A 85 -23.74 -10.41 6.15
CA LEU A 85 -23.82 -11.37 7.24
C LEU A 85 -25.21 -12.00 7.34
N GLU A 86 -26.28 -11.22 7.24
CA GLU A 86 -27.66 -11.73 7.20
C GLU A 86 -27.85 -12.72 6.05
N ARG A 87 -27.36 -12.37 4.85
CA ARG A 87 -27.44 -13.22 3.66
C ARG A 87 -26.69 -14.54 3.84
N TRP A 88 -25.53 -14.51 4.49
CA TRP A 88 -24.72 -15.71 4.75
C TRP A 88 -25.36 -16.57 5.83
N SER A 89 -25.86 -15.96 6.90
CA SER A 89 -26.58 -16.66 7.97
C SER A 89 -27.84 -17.35 7.44
N ALA A 90 -28.63 -16.69 6.59
CA ALA A 90 -29.83 -17.26 5.99
C ALA A 90 -29.55 -18.46 5.07
N LYS A 91 -28.33 -18.59 4.54
CA LYS A 91 -27.91 -19.70 3.66
C LYS A 91 -27.15 -20.80 4.39
N SER A 92 -26.84 -20.58 5.67
CA SER A 92 -26.04 -21.52 6.45
C SER A 92 -26.90 -22.65 7.00
N ALA A 93 -26.26 -23.81 7.20
CA ALA A 93 -26.85 -24.90 7.97
C ALA A 93 -26.96 -24.52 9.46
N ASP A 94 -27.82 -25.26 10.17
CA ASP A 94 -27.99 -25.23 11.62
C ASP A 94 -27.16 -26.39 12.24
N PRO A 95 -26.29 -26.15 13.24
CA PRO A 95 -26.01 -24.88 13.91
C PRO A 95 -25.20 -23.90 13.06
N LEU A 96 -25.45 -22.61 13.30
CA LEU A 96 -24.73 -21.52 12.65
C LEU A 96 -23.21 -21.64 12.92
N PRO A 97 -22.35 -21.55 11.88
CA PRO A 97 -20.91 -21.54 12.05
C PRO A 97 -20.42 -20.45 13.00
N GLN A 98 -19.45 -20.80 13.85
CA GLN A 98 -18.92 -19.92 14.89
C GLN A 98 -18.46 -18.55 14.37
N TYR A 99 -17.83 -18.50 13.19
CA TYR A 99 -17.35 -17.24 12.63
C TYR A 99 -18.49 -16.25 12.30
N LEU A 100 -19.67 -16.75 11.92
CA LEU A 100 -20.84 -15.90 11.67
C LEU A 100 -21.33 -15.30 12.99
N TYR A 101 -21.36 -16.09 14.07
CA TYR A 101 -21.71 -15.61 15.40
C TYR A 101 -20.70 -14.55 15.90
N GLU A 102 -19.40 -14.81 15.78
CA GLU A 102 -18.35 -13.84 16.13
C GLU A 102 -18.56 -12.50 15.41
N TRP A 103 -18.81 -12.54 14.10
CA TRP A 103 -19.05 -11.31 13.32
C TRP A 103 -20.37 -10.62 13.67
N GLN A 104 -21.42 -11.37 14.04
CA GLN A 104 -22.68 -10.78 14.49
C GLN A 104 -22.46 -9.99 15.79
N GLU A 105 -21.69 -10.54 16.74
CA GLU A 105 -21.37 -9.83 17.98
C GLU A 105 -20.43 -8.64 17.76
N ILE A 106 -19.45 -8.76 16.86
CA ILE A 106 -18.55 -7.64 16.53
C ILE A 106 -19.33 -6.48 15.89
N LEU A 107 -20.22 -6.75 14.94
CA LEU A 107 -20.96 -5.70 14.22
C LEU A 107 -22.04 -5.00 15.06
N LYS A 108 -22.32 -5.47 16.28
CA LYS A 108 -23.15 -4.76 17.28
C LYS A 108 -22.39 -3.66 18.01
N ARG A 109 -21.06 -3.65 17.94
CA ARG A 109 -20.21 -2.69 18.66
C ARG A 109 -20.20 -1.32 17.97
N PRO A 110 -19.81 -0.25 18.67
CA PRO A 110 -19.53 1.04 18.05
C PRO A 110 -18.48 0.93 16.94
N TRP A 111 -18.64 1.74 15.88
CA TRP A 111 -17.72 1.75 14.74
C TRP A 111 -16.22 1.84 15.11
N PRO A 112 -15.79 2.69 16.06
CA PRO A 112 -14.37 2.75 16.44
C PRO A 112 -13.78 1.41 16.88
N GLU A 113 -14.54 0.61 17.64
CA GLU A 113 -14.11 -0.71 18.10
C GLU A 113 -14.04 -1.72 16.94
N ILE A 114 -15.03 -1.67 16.03
CA ILE A 114 -15.02 -2.50 14.82
C ILE A 114 -13.79 -2.17 13.97
N ALA A 115 -13.52 -0.88 13.77
CA ALA A 115 -12.38 -0.41 12.99
C ALA A 115 -11.05 -0.88 13.60
N GLU A 116 -10.90 -0.83 14.93
CA GLU A 116 -9.73 -1.36 15.63
C GLU A 116 -9.56 -2.87 15.39
N ILE A 117 -10.63 -3.65 15.50
CA ILE A 117 -10.58 -5.10 15.29
C ILE A 117 -10.14 -5.44 13.87
N ILE A 118 -10.77 -4.84 12.85
CA ILE A 118 -10.47 -5.21 11.46
C ILE A 118 -9.08 -4.73 11.00
N THR A 119 -8.52 -3.71 11.66
CA THR A 119 -7.18 -3.17 11.38
C THR A 119 -6.08 -3.67 12.33
N SER A 120 -6.42 -4.50 13.31
CA SER A 120 -5.46 -5.08 14.24
C SER A 120 -4.55 -6.10 13.58
N MET A 121 -3.28 -6.14 13.99
CA MET A 121 -2.29 -7.12 13.54
C MET A 121 -2.29 -8.40 14.38
N SER A 122 -3.20 -8.56 15.34
CA SER A 122 -3.27 -9.77 16.17
C SER A 122 -3.60 -11.02 15.35
N GLU A 123 -3.24 -12.19 15.89
CA GLU A 123 -3.58 -13.48 15.30
C GLU A 123 -5.10 -13.65 15.20
N ASP A 124 -5.84 -13.25 16.23
CA ASP A 124 -7.31 -13.26 16.24
C ASP A 124 -7.92 -12.41 15.12
N ALA A 125 -7.42 -11.18 14.94
CA ALA A 125 -7.89 -10.31 13.87
C ALA A 125 -7.55 -10.87 12.48
N THR A 126 -6.40 -11.54 12.35
CA THR A 126 -6.00 -12.22 11.12
C THR A 126 -6.93 -13.38 10.80
N ARG A 127 -7.27 -14.22 11.79
CA ARG A 127 -8.29 -15.27 11.66
C ARG A 127 -9.64 -14.67 11.24
N LEU A 128 -10.11 -13.62 11.93
CA LEU A 128 -11.38 -12.98 11.61
C LEU A 128 -11.41 -12.47 10.17
N ARG A 129 -10.35 -11.80 9.70
CA ARG A 129 -10.26 -11.29 8.33
C ARG A 129 -10.42 -12.36 7.24
N SER A 130 -10.13 -13.63 7.52
CA SER A 130 -10.33 -14.73 6.57
C SER A 130 -11.81 -14.96 6.22
N SER A 131 -12.74 -14.53 7.09
CA SER A 131 -14.20 -14.69 6.95
C SER A 131 -14.95 -13.34 7.00
N SER A 132 -14.26 -12.27 6.64
CA SER A 132 -14.74 -10.89 6.80
C SER A 132 -16.01 -10.55 6.01
N PRO A 133 -17.06 -9.96 6.65
CA PRO A 133 -18.30 -9.57 5.98
C PRO A 133 -18.19 -8.29 5.13
N PHE A 134 -17.02 -7.66 5.07
CA PHE A 134 -16.79 -6.38 4.39
C PHE A 134 -16.59 -6.50 2.86
N ALA A 135 -16.90 -7.67 2.28
CA ALA A 135 -16.81 -7.91 0.84
C ALA A 135 -17.66 -6.92 0.03
N GLY A 136 -17.07 -6.37 -1.03
CA GLY A 136 -17.72 -5.43 -1.94
C GLY A 136 -17.76 -3.97 -1.46
N ILE A 137 -17.07 -3.62 -0.36
CA ILE A 137 -17.00 -2.23 0.10
C ILE A 137 -15.95 -1.41 -0.65
N LEU A 138 -14.83 -2.00 -1.10
CA LEU A 138 -13.79 -1.28 -1.83
C LEU A 138 -14.24 -0.81 -3.21
#